data_AF-A0A485A6N5-F1
#
_entry.id   AF-A0A485A6N5-F1
#
_cell.length_a   1.000
_cell.length_b   1.000
_cell.length_c   1.000
_cell.angle_alpha   90.00
_cell.angle_beta   90.00
_cell.angle_gamma   90.00
#
_symmetry.space_group_name_H-M   'P 1'
#
loop_
_entity.id
_entity.type
_entity.pdbx_description
1 polymer ?
#
loop_
_entity_poly.entity_id
_entity_poly.type
_entity_poly.pdbx_seq_one_letter_code
_entity_poly.pdbx_strand_id
1 'polypeptide(L)' 'MVGSSGILPVINTAIAHKDAGIGMIGAGIVHPPFACFEKAILSWCERYSA' A
#
# COMPACT_ATOMS: atom_id res chain seq x y z
N MET A 1 5.24 13.50 -4.16
CA MET A 1 6.19 12.60 -3.48
C MET A 1 5.63 11.22 -3.07
N VAL A 2 4.96 10.53 -4.00
CA VAL A 2 5.21 9.08 -4.24
C VAL A 2 5.34 8.96 -5.76
N GLY A 3 4.39 9.55 -6.50
CA GLY A 3 4.45 9.66 -7.96
C GLY A 3 5.63 10.49 -8.51
N SER A 4 6.13 11.50 -7.78
CA SER A 4 7.24 12.35 -8.24
C SER A 4 8.64 11.84 -7.84
N SER A 5 8.75 11.14 -6.72
CA SER A 5 10.03 10.65 -6.16
C SER A 5 10.26 9.16 -6.41
N GLY A 6 9.22 8.39 -6.74
CA GLY A 6 9.27 6.93 -6.87
C GLY A 6 9.43 6.18 -5.55
N ILE A 7 9.59 6.88 -4.43
CA ILE A 7 9.80 6.26 -3.11
C ILE A 7 8.45 5.81 -2.55
N LEU A 8 8.35 4.52 -2.23
CA LEU A 8 7.17 3.93 -1.61
C LEU A 8 7.24 4.03 -0.08
N PRO A 9 6.10 4.26 0.61
CA PRO A 9 6.04 4.20 2.07
C PRO A 9 6.44 2.82 2.61
N VAL A 10 7.08 2.81 3.77
CA VAL A 10 7.36 1.59 4.54
C VAL A 10 6.22 1.35 5.53
N ILE A 11 5.70 0.13 5.56
CA ILE A 11 4.62 -0.27 6.47
C ILE A 11 5.15 -1.39 7.37
N ASN A 12 5.11 -1.19 8.69
CA ASN A 12 5.32 -2.27 9.66
C ASN A 12 4.05 -3.12 9.76
N THR A 13 4.18 -4.44 9.65
CA THR A 13 3.04 -5.37 9.72
C THR A 13 3.36 -6.62 10.53
N ALA A 14 2.33 -7.19 11.17
CA ALA A 14 2.36 -8.56 11.62
C ALA A 14 2.17 -9.51 10.43
N ILE A 15 2.79 -10.69 10.48
CA ILE A 15 2.63 -11.77 9.51
C ILE A 15 1.68 -12.80 10.13
N ALA A 16 0.47 -12.88 9.61
CA ALA A 16 -0.50 -13.89 10.00
C ALA A 16 -0.27 -15.20 9.22
N HIS A 17 -0.47 -16.34 9.87
CA HIS A 17 -0.46 -17.63 9.21
C HIS A 17 -1.64 -17.74 8.23
N LYS A 18 -1.44 -18.45 7.11
CA LYS A 18 -2.46 -18.62 6.06
C LYS A 18 -3.70 -19.40 6.56
N ASP A 19 -3.48 -20.39 7.42
CA ASP A 19 -4.52 -21.28 7.91
C ASP A 19 -5.21 -20.64 9.14
N ALA A 20 -6.54 -20.66 9.13
CA ALA A 20 -7.35 -20.05 10.16
C ALA A 20 -7.08 -20.67 11.54
N GLY A 21 -7.04 -19.82 12.58
CA GLY A 21 -6.86 -20.24 13.96
C GLY A 21 -5.42 -20.37 14.45
N ILE A 22 -4.40 -20.29 13.56
CA ILE A 22 -2.99 -20.34 13.99
C ILE A 22 -2.51 -18.98 14.52
N GLY A 23 -2.96 -17.88 13.92
CA GLY A 23 -2.63 -16.53 14.37
C GLY A 23 -1.31 -15.99 13.81
N MET A 24 -0.65 -15.13 14.58
CA MET A 24 0.57 -14.43 14.15
C MET A 24 1.80 -15.36 14.20
N ILE A 25 2.61 -15.34 13.15
CA ILE A 25 3.83 -16.15 13.00
C ILE A 25 5.10 -15.31 12.79
N GLY A 26 4.98 -13.98 12.77
CA GLY A 26 6.12 -13.08 12.62
C GLY A 26 5.69 -11.63 12.46
N ALA A 27 6.67 -10.78 12.16
CA ALA A 27 6.48 -9.38 11.82
C ALA A 27 7.52 -8.94 10.79
N GLY A 28 7.25 -7.87 10.05
CA GLY A 28 8.17 -7.37 9.04
C GLY A 28 7.73 -6.04 8.44
N ILE A 29 8.49 -5.59 7.44
CA ILE A 29 8.18 -4.41 6.66
C ILE A 29 7.68 -4.79 5.27
N VAL A 30 6.71 -4.04 4.76
CA VAL A 30 6.21 -4.16 3.39
C VAL A 30 6.07 -2.79 2.75
N HIS A 31 5.99 -2.76 1.42
CA HIS A 31 5.68 -1.57 0.65
C HIS A 31 4.31 -1.73 -0.01
N PRO A 32 3.47 -0.68 -0.05
CA PRO A 32 2.20 -0.73 -0.76
C PRO A 32 2.44 -0.83 -2.28
N PRO A 33 1.53 -1.45 -3.04
CA PRO A 33 1.62 -1.48 -4.50
C PRO A 33 1.56 -0.06 -5.08
N PHE A 34 2.51 0.33 -5.95
CA PHE A 34 2.55 1.67 -6.53
C PHE A 34 1.23 2.07 -7.25
N ALA A 35 0.56 1.08 -7.86
CA ALA A 35 -0.70 1.27 -8.57
C ALA A 35 -1.83 1.89 -7.72
N CYS A 36 -1.80 1.78 -6.38
CA CYS A 36 -2.81 2.45 -5.56
C CYS A 36 -2.67 3.98 -5.59
N PHE A 37 -1.44 4.50 -5.69
CA PHE A 37 -1.18 5.94 -5.79
C PHE A 37 -1.51 6.49 -7.17
N GLU A 38 -1.18 5.74 -8.23
CA GLU A 38 -1.54 6.10 -9.60
C GLU A 38 -3.05 6.24 -9.75
N LYS A 39 -3.80 5.22 -9.30
CA LYS A 39 -5.28 5.25 -9.33
C LYS A 39 -5.84 6.42 -8.52
N ALA A 40 -5.29 6.70 -7.34
CA ALA A 40 -5.76 7.82 -6.51
C ALA A 40 -5.59 9.17 -7.23
N ILE A 41 -4.48 9.38 -7.92
CA ILE A 41 -4.23 10.61 -8.68
C ILE A 41 -5.19 10.70 -9.88
N LEU A 42 -5.36 9.60 -10.62
CA LEU A 42 -6.29 9.57 -11.76
C LEU A 42 -7.72 9.89 -11.32
N SER A 43 -8.22 9.24 -10.26
CA SER A 43 -9.56 9.52 -9.72
C SER A 43 -9.69 10.95 -9.18
N TRP A 44 -8.62 11.52 -8.61
CA TRP A 44 -8.61 12.92 -8.21
C TRP A 44 -8.75 13.84 -9.41
N CYS A 45 -8.00 13.60 -10.48
CA CYS A 45 -8.11 14.35 -11.72
C CYS A 45 -9.53 14.22 -12.30
N GLU A 46 -10.07 13.02 -12.43
CA GLU A 46 -11.45 12.81 -12.92
C GLU A 46 -12.49 13.58 -12.12
N ARG A 47 -12.31 13.70 -10.80
CA ARG A 47 -13.26 14.37 -9.91
C ARG A 47 -13.19 15.90 -9.94
N TYR A 48 -12.02 16.46 -10.25
CA TYR A 48 -11.77 17.90 -10.10
C TYR A 48 -11.25 18.59 -11.37
N SER A 49 -11.12 17.87 -12.49
CA SER A 49 -10.85 18.48 -13.79
C SER A 49 -12.14 19.14 -14.27
N ALA A 50 -12.14 20.48 -14.30
CA ALA A 50 -13.17 21.30 -14.95
C ALA A 50 -13.10 21.15 -16.47
#